data_AF-A0A699UHP6-F1
#
_entry.id   AF-A0A699UHP6-F1
#
_cell.length_a   1.000
_cell.length_b   1.000
_cell.length_c   1.000
_cell.angle_alpha   90.00
_cell.angle_beta   90.00
_cell.angle_gamma   90.00
#
_symmetry.space_group_name_H-M   'P 1'
#
loop_
_entity.id
_entity.type
_entity.pdbx_description
1 polymer ?
#
loop_
_entity_poly.entity_id
_entity_poly.type
_entity_poly.pdbx_seq_one_letter_code
_entity_poly.pdbx_strand_id
1 'polypeptide(L)'
;MLKRCEDTKLALNWEKSHFMVKEGIVLGYKISKKGIEVDKAKIEVILKLPHPTTVKGIAVSLDTQDFTAFRTLKDKLTEAPILIAPNWDQAFELMCDASDYAVGAVLGQRIEKHF
;
A
#
# COMPACT_ATOMS: atom_id res chain seq x y z
N MET A 1 -27.30 1.53 -12.25
CA MET A 1 -26.10 2.39 -12.15
C MET A 1 -25.87 3.15 -13.44
N LEU A 2 -25.63 2.47 -14.58
CA LEU A 2 -25.46 3.11 -15.89
C LEU A 2 -26.59 4.07 -16.27
N LYS A 3 -27.85 3.68 -16.04
CA LYS A 3 -29.01 4.56 -16.26
C LYS A 3 -28.93 5.87 -15.45
N ARG A 4 -28.46 5.82 -14.20
CA ARG A 4 -28.26 7.02 -13.38
C ARG A 4 -27.12 7.90 -13.92
N CYS A 5 -26.08 7.31 -14.51
CA CYS A 5 -25.03 8.09 -15.18
C CYS A 5 -25.59 8.87 -16.37
N GLU A 6 -26.49 8.26 -17.16
CA GLU A 6 -27.21 8.95 -18.24
C GLU A 6 -28.08 10.09 -17.70
N ASP A 7 -28.90 9.82 -16.68
CA ASP A 7 -29.83 10.79 -16.09
C ASP A 7 -29.09 12.00 -15.48
N THR A 8 -27.86 11.79 -15.00
CA THR A 8 -27.00 12.82 -14.39
C THR A 8 -25.98 13.43 -15.36
N LYS A 9 -25.99 13.05 -16.65
CA LYS A 9 -25.03 13.48 -17.68
C LYS A 9 -23.56 13.19 -17.30
N LEU A 10 -23.32 12.11 -16.56
CA LEU A 10 -21.97 11.62 -16.26
C LEU A 10 -21.50 10.69 -17.38
N ALA A 11 -20.34 11.01 -17.97
CA ALA A 11 -19.70 10.18 -18.98
C ALA A 11 -18.78 9.13 -18.33
N LEU A 12 -18.84 7.90 -18.83
CA LEU A 12 -17.92 6.84 -18.44
C LEU A 12 -16.68 6.87 -19.34
N ASN A 13 -15.51 6.77 -18.75
CA ASN A 13 -14.29 6.55 -19.50
C ASN A 13 -14.24 5.06 -19.89
N TRP A 14 -14.50 4.76 -21.16
CA TRP A 14 -14.56 3.37 -21.65
C TRP A 14 -13.21 2.65 -21.54
N GLU A 15 -12.09 3.35 -21.76
CA GLU A 15 -10.73 2.78 -21.69
C GLU A 15 -10.36 2.35 -20.27
N LYS A 16 -10.92 3.03 -19.26
CA LYS A 16 -10.66 2.77 -17.83
C LYS A 16 -11.75 1.93 -17.16
N SER A 17 -12.88 1.69 -17.83
CA SER A 17 -14.01 0.97 -17.25
C SER A 17 -13.90 -0.53 -17.52
N HIS A 18 -14.07 -1.32 -16.46
CA HIS A 18 -14.03 -2.78 -16.52
C HIS A 18 -15.40 -3.34 -16.14
N PHE A 19 -16.03 -4.11 -17.04
CA PHE A 19 -17.36 -4.67 -16.85
C PHE A 19 -17.34 -6.19 -16.88
N MET A 20 -18.15 -6.83 -16.03
CA MET A 20 -18.35 -8.29 -16.00
C MET A 20 -17.05 -9.10 -15.82
N VAL A 21 -16.03 -8.52 -15.17
CA VAL A 21 -14.74 -9.18 -14.88
C VAL A 21 -14.81 -10.01 -13.58
N LYS A 22 -14.03 -11.08 -13.51
CA LYS A 22 -13.94 -11.94 -12.31
C LYS A 22 -13.04 -11.36 -11.22
N GLU A 23 -12.15 -10.45 -11.60
CA GLU A 23 -11.27 -9.70 -10.71
C GLU A 23 -10.99 -8.30 -11.31
N GLY A 24 -10.70 -7.32 -10.46
CA GLY A 24 -10.41 -5.95 -10.89
C GLY A 24 -9.71 -5.11 -9.82
N ILE A 25 -9.11 -4.00 -10.24
CA ILE A 25 -8.48 -3.05 -9.32
C ILE A 25 -9.47 -1.93 -8.96
N VAL A 26 -9.71 -1.73 -7.67
CA VAL A 26 -10.53 -0.63 -7.15
C VAL A 26 -9.72 0.09 -6.08
N LEU A 27 -9.48 1.40 -6.26
CA LEU A 27 -8.68 2.22 -5.34
C LEU A 27 -7.28 1.63 -5.03
N GLY A 28 -6.68 0.93 -6.00
CA GLY A 28 -5.38 0.29 -5.85
C GLY A 28 -5.40 -0.98 -4.99
N TYR A 29 -6.54 -1.66 -4.89
CA TYR A 29 -6.72 -2.99 -4.31
C TYR A 29 -7.27 -3.95 -5.35
N LYS A 30 -6.79 -5.19 -5.32
CA LYS A 30 -7.34 -6.26 -6.15
C LYS A 30 -8.56 -6.86 -5.47
N ILE A 31 -9.70 -6.80 -6.14
CA ILE A 31 -10.94 -7.45 -5.70
C ILE A 31 -11.13 -8.72 -6.53
N SER A 32 -11.36 -9.84 -5.86
CA SER A 32 -11.68 -11.13 -6.50
C SER A 32 -12.63 -11.96 -5.64
N LYS A 33 -13.02 -13.15 -6.12
CA LYS A 33 -13.80 -14.10 -5.31
C LYS A 33 -13.11 -14.55 -4.01
N LYS A 34 -11.78 -14.41 -3.93
CA LYS A 34 -11.01 -14.74 -2.72
C LYS A 34 -11.07 -13.64 -1.65
N GLY A 35 -11.56 -12.46 -2.01
CA GLY A 35 -11.58 -11.28 -1.13
C GLY A 35 -10.83 -10.10 -1.73
N ILE A 36 -10.42 -9.19 -0.85
CA ILE A 36 -9.62 -8.00 -1.16
C ILE A 36 -8.15 -8.34 -0.92
N GLU A 37 -7.33 -8.18 -1.94
CA GLU A 37 -5.89 -8.42 -1.91
C GLU A 37 -5.15 -7.11 -2.21
N VAL A 38 -3.94 -6.93 -1.66
CA VAL A 38 -3.08 -5.80 -2.02
C VAL A 38 -2.66 -5.94 -3.49
N ASP A 39 -2.63 -4.83 -4.21
CA ASP A 39 -2.15 -4.80 -5.60
C ASP A 39 -0.73 -5.38 -5.67
N LYS A 40 -0.53 -6.34 -6.59
CA LYS A 40 0.77 -6.99 -6.82
C LYS A 40 1.88 -5.98 -7.10
N ALA A 41 1.57 -4.87 -7.77
CA ALA A 41 2.56 -3.82 -8.03
C ALA A 41 3.07 -3.18 -6.72
N LYS A 42 2.20 -2.99 -5.73
CA LYS A 42 2.60 -2.46 -4.41
C LYS A 42 3.45 -3.46 -3.63
N ILE A 43 3.10 -4.75 -3.69
CA ILE A 43 3.88 -5.85 -3.10
C ILE A 43 5.27 -5.90 -3.74
N GLU A 44 5.34 -5.83 -5.07
CA GLU A 44 6.59 -5.91 -5.83
C GLU A 44 7.55 -4.77 -5.48
N VAL A 45 7.04 -3.55 -5.27
CA VAL A 45 7.85 -2.42 -4.81
C VAL A 45 8.49 -2.72 -3.45
N ILE A 46 7.74 -3.26 -2.49
CA ILE A 46 8.26 -3.61 -1.15
C ILE A 46 9.30 -4.74 -1.25
N LEU A 47 9.02 -5.77 -2.04
CA LEU A 47 9.95 -6.90 -2.23
C LEU A 47 11.27 -6.44 -2.85
N LYS A 48 11.21 -5.54 -3.85
CA LYS A 48 12.39 -5.00 -4.56
C LYS A 48 13.17 -3.95 -3.77
N LEU A 49 12.73 -3.53 -2.59
CA LEU A 49 13.50 -2.59 -1.76
C LEU A 49 14.91 -3.17 -1.52
N PRO A 50 15.98 -2.42 -1.84
CA PRO A 50 17.34 -2.90 -1.66
C PRO A 50 17.62 -3.14 -0.17
N HIS A 51 18.52 -4.08 0.12
CA HIS A 51 19.00 -4.26 1.48
C HIS A 51 19.74 -2.99 1.92
N PRO A 52 19.46 -2.49 3.14
CA PRO A 52 20.17 -1.33 3.65
C PRO A 52 21.67 -1.66 3.72
N THR A 53 22.45 -1.09 2.81
CA THR A 53 23.89 -1.37 2.69
C THR A 53 24.72 -0.21 3.23
N THR A 54 24.10 0.95 3.42
CA THR A 54 24.74 2.17 3.92
C THR A 54 23.76 3.02 4.70
N VAL A 55 24.20 3.59 5.82
CA VAL A 55 23.52 4.72 6.47
C VAL A 55 24.43 5.92 6.28
N LYS A 56 23.95 6.94 5.54
CA LYS A 56 24.71 8.18 5.27
C LYS A 56 26.16 7.94 4.77
N GLY A 57 26.35 6.98 3.86
CA GLY A 57 27.67 6.68 3.26
C GLY A 57 28.61 5.82 4.10
N ILE A 58 28.22 5.41 5.30
CA ILE A 58 28.96 4.41 6.10
C ILE A 58 28.40 3.04 5.78
N ALA A 59 29.24 2.12 5.31
CA ALA A 59 28.86 0.74 5.09
C ALA A 59 28.41 0.14 6.42
N VAL A 60 27.12 -0.20 6.53
CA VAL A 60 26.59 -0.88 7.71
C VAL A 60 26.65 -2.37 7.41
N SER A 61 27.43 -3.11 8.21
CA SER A 61 27.36 -4.56 8.22
C SER A 61 26.09 -4.97 8.97
N LEU A 62 25.01 -5.22 8.23
CA LEU A 62 23.84 -5.87 8.79
C LEU A 62 24.22 -7.31 9.14
N ASP A 63 24.03 -7.70 10.38
CA ASP A 63 24.24 -9.09 10.80
C ASP A 63 23.04 -9.96 10.36
N THR A 64 23.12 -11.26 10.67
CA THR A 64 22.05 -12.22 10.35
C THR A 64 20.71 -11.85 11.01
N GLN A 65 20.74 -11.17 12.17
CA GLN A 65 19.56 -10.78 12.92
C GLN A 65 18.87 -9.58 12.25
N ASP A 66 19.63 -8.59 11.80
CA ASP A 66 19.13 -7.43 11.06
C ASP A 66 18.50 -7.85 9.72
N PHE A 67 19.16 -8.77 9.00
CA PHE A 67 18.62 -9.32 7.75
C PHE A 67 17.28 -10.03 7.98
N THR A 68 17.20 -10.82 9.05
CA THR A 68 15.96 -11.54 9.42
C THR A 68 14.85 -10.55 9.77
N ALA A 69 15.15 -9.52 10.56
CA ALA A 69 14.19 -8.49 10.94
C ALA A 69 13.67 -7.71 9.72
N PHE A 70 14.54 -7.33 8.80
CA PHE A 70 14.16 -6.63 7.57
C PHE A 70 13.26 -7.50 6.68
N ARG A 71 13.58 -8.80 6.56
CA ARG A 71 12.74 -9.74 5.81
C ARG A 71 11.38 -9.92 6.47
N THR A 72 11.34 -10.12 7.79
CA THR A 72 10.07 -10.20 8.55
C THR A 72 9.24 -8.92 8.39
N LEU A 73 9.87 -7.75 8.34
CA LEU A 73 9.17 -6.49 8.10
C LEU A 73 8.56 -6.43 6.69
N LYS A 74 9.31 -6.82 5.65
CA LYS A 74 8.79 -6.91 4.28
C LYS A 74 7.60 -7.86 4.20
N ASP A 75 7.74 -9.06 4.78
CA ASP A 75 6.69 -10.07 4.78
C ASP A 75 5.42 -9.51 5.43
N LYS A 76 5.54 -8.92 6.63
CA LYS A 76 4.42 -8.26 7.32
C LYS A 76 3.79 -7.16 6.48
N LEU A 77 4.59 -6.26 5.88
CA LEU A 77 4.11 -5.18 5.01
C LEU A 77 3.36 -5.67 3.76
N THR A 78 3.58 -6.92 3.36
CA THR A 78 2.89 -7.57 2.22
C THR A 78 1.73 -8.47 2.63
N GLU A 79 1.53 -8.71 3.93
CA GLU A 79 0.43 -9.50 4.47
C GLU A 79 -0.78 -8.63 4.82
N ALA A 80 -1.99 -9.13 4.53
CA ALA A 80 -3.22 -8.58 5.11
C ALA A 80 -3.16 -8.84 6.63
N PRO A 81 -3.32 -7.82 7.51
CA PRO A 81 -4.41 -6.84 7.48
C PRO A 81 -3.90 -5.39 7.58
N ILE A 82 -2.80 -5.04 6.90
CA ILE A 82 -2.14 -3.74 7.07
C ILE A 82 -2.86 -2.56 6.37
N LEU A 83 -3.86 -2.84 5.55
CA LEU A 83 -4.73 -1.82 4.96
C LEU A 83 -6.15 -1.96 5.51
N ILE A 84 -6.28 -1.67 6.81
CA ILE A 84 -7.58 -1.47 7.47
C ILE A 84 -8.25 -0.26 6.80
N ALA A 85 -9.56 -0.35 6.54
CA ALA A 85 -10.31 0.81 6.07
C ALA A 85 -10.10 1.95 7.07
N PRO A 86 -9.69 3.15 6.61
CA PRO A 86 -9.41 4.24 7.53
C PRO A 86 -10.68 4.58 8.31
N ASN A 87 -10.52 4.81 9.60
CA ASN A 87 -11.61 5.32 10.43
C ASN A 87 -11.72 6.83 10.19
N TRP A 88 -12.71 7.27 9.42
CA TRP A 88 -12.88 8.70 9.08
C TRP A 88 -13.19 9.59 10.28
N ASP A 89 -13.58 9.01 11.42
CA ASP A 89 -13.80 9.74 12.67
C ASP A 89 -12.49 9.97 13.45
N GLN A 90 -11.38 9.36 13.04
CA GLN A 90 -10.06 9.50 13.66
C GLN A 90 -9.13 10.37 12.81
N ALA A 91 -8.27 11.14 13.49
CA ALA A 91 -7.25 11.95 12.83
C ALA A 91 -6.23 11.07 12.10
N PHE A 92 -5.78 11.56 10.94
CA PHE A 92 -4.68 10.97 10.21
C PHE A 92 -3.36 11.62 10.65
N GLU A 93 -2.31 10.80 10.73
CA GLU A 93 -0.94 11.24 10.92
C GLU A 93 -0.18 11.01 9.62
N LEU A 94 0.32 12.09 9.01
CA LEU A 94 1.20 12.03 7.86
C LEU A 94 2.64 12.14 8.34
N MET A 95 3.42 11.08 8.18
CA MET A 95 4.84 11.04 8.46
C MET A 95 5.59 11.15 7.14
N CYS A 96 6.36 12.21 6.95
CA CYS A 96 7.17 12.41 5.74
C CYS A 96 8.65 12.50 6.11
N ASP A 97 9.49 11.90 5.27
CA ASP A 97 10.93 12.09 5.31
C ASP A 97 11.46 12.33 3.89
N ALA A 98 12.53 13.11 3.77
CA ALA A 98 13.11 13.46 2.49
C ALA A 98 14.64 13.47 2.59
N SER A 99 15.27 13.04 1.52
CA SER A 99 16.72 13.08 1.30
C SER A 99 17.02 13.74 -0.05
N ASP A 100 18.29 13.99 -0.33
CA ASP A 100 18.74 14.54 -1.61
C ASP A 100 18.36 13.68 -2.82
N TYR A 101 17.96 12.41 -2.61
CA TYR A 101 17.67 11.44 -3.67
C TYR A 101 16.21 10.99 -3.73
N ALA A 102 15.46 11.09 -2.63
CA ALA A 102 14.13 10.50 -2.54
C ALA A 102 13.28 11.16 -1.44
N VAL A 103 11.96 11.11 -1.64
CA VAL A 103 10.94 11.48 -0.65
C VAL A 103 10.14 10.22 -0.29
N GLY A 104 9.93 10.00 1.00
CA GLY A 104 9.08 8.96 1.55
C GLY A 104 7.96 9.56 2.40
N ALA A 105 6.75 9.02 2.28
CA ALA A 105 5.62 9.41 3.11
C ALA A 105 4.81 8.19 3.55
N VAL A 106 4.31 8.22 4.78
CA VAL A 106 3.43 7.22 5.37
C VAL A 106 2.22 7.95 5.94
N LEU A 107 1.02 7.51 5.55
CA LEU A 107 -0.23 7.96 6.13
C LEU A 107 -0.72 6.89 7.13
N GLY A 108 -0.85 7.26 8.39
CA GLY A 108 -1.27 6.37 9.47
C GLY A 108 -2.44 6.94 10.29
N GLN A 109 -3.00 6.12 11.17
CA GLN A 109 -3.96 6.53 12.19
C GLN A 109 -3.51 5.97 13.53
N ARG A 110 -3.66 6.77 14.59
CA ARG A 110 -3.28 6.36 15.94
C ARG A 110 -4.37 5.48 16.54
N ILE A 111 -4.12 4.18 16.57
CA ILE A 111 -4.99 3.20 17.21
C ILE A 111 -4.41 2.90 18.60
N GLU A 112 -5.19 3.09 19.67
CA GLU A 112 -4.78 2.66 21.00
C GLU A 112 -4.53 1.16 20.99
N LYS A 113 -3.32 0.75 21.39
CA LYS A 113 -2.96 -0.66 21.46
C LYS A 113 -3.65 -1.27 22.68
N HIS A 114 -4.72 -2.02 22.45
CA HIS A 114 -5.17 -3.02 23.43
C HIS A 114 -4.20 -4.21 23.33
N PHE A 115 -3.27 -4.28 24.27
CA PHE A 115 -2.44 -5.48 24.50
C PHE A 115 -3.18 -6.47 25.40
#